data_AF-A0A0H5Q567-F1
#
_entry.id   AF-A0A0H5Q567-F1
#
_cell.length_a   1.000
_cell.length_b   1.000
_cell.length_c   1.000
_cell.angle_alpha   90.00
_cell.angle_beta   90.00
_cell.angle_gamma   90.00
#
_symmetry.space_group_name_H-M   'P 1'
#
loop_
_entity.id
_entity.type
_entity.pdbx_description
1 polymer ?
#
loop_
_entity_poly.entity_id
_entity_poly.type
_entity_poly.pdbx_seq_one_letter_code
_entity_poly.pdbx_strand_id
1 'polypeptide(L)'
;MQHDSTTNPSSLDIYLQTVDEKYCQRRPFYLLVANEDPRKKAVAGCNSYACNICGPKKINQIVGAIAWAQTQRDRSRFITLTQAPQDWDKRRQKMRDLTRWAKSLNKDFEICWTTEVGKQTGMTHVHAVQVGDYIAQAALQERWGSIVDIRAVRRNKKAVAGYISKGAAGAVGKYMTKQGKEDYSEWLTLNGGRPLHWSRQFFNGLGVDDAIKQSKLNNPDFIKYTWREARVDEELTWMAAQIEAVRTVKL
;
A
#
# COMPACT_ATOMS: atom_id res chain seq x y z
N MET A 1 -24.94 -11.72 22.08
CA MET A 1 -24.17 -10.95 21.08
C MET A 1 -22.79 -11.56 20.96
N GLN A 2 -22.60 -12.45 19.99
CA GLN A 2 -21.30 -13.03 19.68
C GLN A 2 -20.55 -12.02 18.78
N HIS A 3 -19.38 -11.57 19.22
CA HIS A 3 -18.46 -10.84 18.37
C HIS A 3 -17.81 -11.85 17.40
N ASP A 4 -18.30 -11.88 16.17
CA ASP A 4 -17.70 -12.64 15.08
C ASP A 4 -16.43 -11.91 14.61
N SER A 5 -15.26 -12.42 14.99
CA SER A 5 -13.94 -11.78 14.84
C SER A 5 -13.22 -12.19 13.55
N THR A 6 -13.94 -12.34 12.44
CA THR A 6 -13.37 -12.64 11.11
C THR A 6 -12.53 -11.49 10.51
N THR A 7 -12.29 -10.41 11.26
CA THR A 7 -11.38 -9.34 10.88
C THR A 7 -10.01 -9.50 11.54
N ASN A 8 -9.08 -10.15 10.86
CA ASN A 8 -7.68 -9.69 10.91
C ASN A 8 -7.01 -9.96 9.57
N PRO A 9 -6.57 -8.90 8.88
CA PRO A 9 -5.13 -8.88 8.70
C PRO A 9 -4.56 -7.47 8.85
N SER A 10 -3.68 -7.30 9.84
CA SER A 10 -2.59 -6.35 9.73
C SER A 10 -1.38 -6.85 10.50
N SER A 11 -0.71 -7.83 9.92
CA SER A 11 0.71 -7.97 10.17
C SER A 11 1.42 -7.21 9.06
N LEU A 12 2.49 -6.52 9.39
CA LEU A 12 3.84 -7.01 9.08
C LEU A 12 4.01 -8.40 8.40
N ASP A 13 3.09 -8.87 7.55
CA ASP A 13 2.96 -10.28 7.18
C ASP A 13 4.16 -10.75 6.37
N ILE A 14 4.97 -11.58 7.04
CA ILE A 14 5.94 -12.52 6.47
C ILE A 14 7.26 -11.87 6.02
N TYR A 15 8.06 -11.49 7.01
CA TYR A 15 9.46 -11.89 6.99
C TYR A 15 9.73 -12.60 8.31
N LEU A 16 10.41 -13.76 8.26
CA LEU A 16 11.09 -14.31 9.42
C LEU A 16 12.04 -13.21 9.91
N GLN A 17 11.62 -12.41 10.90
CA GLN A 17 12.44 -11.30 11.37
C GLN A 17 13.70 -11.90 12.00
N THR A 18 14.85 -11.58 11.42
CA THR A 18 16.11 -11.58 12.15
C THR A 18 16.02 -10.51 13.24
N VAL A 19 16.77 -10.66 14.32
CA VAL A 19 16.67 -9.92 15.59
C VAL A 19 16.88 -8.38 15.45
N ASP A 20 17.18 -7.89 14.24
CA ASP A 20 17.60 -6.51 13.95
C ASP A 20 16.51 -5.58 13.39
N GLU A 21 15.26 -6.03 13.21
CA GLU A 21 14.19 -5.14 12.71
C GLU A 21 13.67 -4.16 13.79
N LYS A 22 13.65 -2.85 13.46
CA LYS A 22 13.07 -1.79 14.30
C LYS A 22 11.58 -2.09 14.59
N TYR A 23 11.21 -2.09 15.88
CA TYR A 23 9.84 -2.30 16.34
C TYR A 23 8.97 -1.03 16.24
N CYS A 24 7.64 -1.21 16.19
CA CYS A 24 6.71 -0.09 16.25
C CYS A 24 6.65 0.48 17.67
N GLN A 25 7.11 1.71 17.87
CA GLN A 25 7.08 2.37 19.19
C GLN A 25 5.67 2.57 19.77
N ARG A 26 4.62 2.56 18.93
CA ARG A 26 3.23 2.63 19.39
C ARG A 26 2.67 1.28 19.86
N ARG A 27 3.36 0.18 19.55
CA ARG A 27 2.96 -1.19 19.91
C ARG A 27 4.16 -2.06 20.32
N PRO A 28 4.99 -1.61 21.26
CA PRO A 28 6.25 -2.29 21.59
C PRO A 28 6.06 -3.66 22.24
N PHE A 29 4.89 -3.91 22.84
CA PHE A 29 4.59 -5.13 23.62
C PHE A 29 3.59 -6.07 22.94
N TYR A 30 3.33 -5.90 21.64
CA TYR A 30 2.38 -6.73 20.91
C TYR A 30 3.08 -7.53 19.82
N LEU A 31 2.72 -8.80 19.72
CA LEU A 31 3.16 -9.74 18.70
C LEU A 31 1.96 -10.23 17.90
N LEU A 32 2.25 -10.67 16.69
CA LEU A 32 1.36 -11.44 15.85
C LEU A 32 1.89 -12.87 15.85
N VAL A 33 1.04 -13.81 16.26
CA VAL A 33 1.37 -15.22 16.43
C VAL A 33 0.53 -16.00 15.43
N ALA A 34 1.16 -16.85 14.62
CA ALA A 34 0.42 -17.68 13.68
C ALA A 34 -0.41 -18.71 14.45
N ASN A 35 -1.67 -18.87 14.09
CA ASN A 35 -2.58 -19.81 14.74
C ASN A 35 -2.17 -21.25 14.44
N GLU A 36 -1.73 -21.52 13.21
CA GLU A 36 -1.36 -22.87 12.75
C GLU A 36 0.06 -23.28 13.17
N ASP A 37 0.94 -22.34 13.46
CA ASP A 37 2.28 -22.59 14.00
C ASP A 37 2.71 -21.48 14.97
N PRO A 38 2.40 -21.58 16.28
CA PRO A 38 2.70 -20.55 17.27
C PRO A 38 4.18 -20.17 17.42
N ARG A 39 5.10 -20.95 16.82
CA ARG A 39 6.53 -20.62 16.75
C ARG A 39 6.82 -19.52 15.72
N LYS A 40 5.91 -19.30 14.77
CA LYS A 40 5.97 -18.18 13.82
C LYS A 40 5.38 -16.95 14.49
N LYS A 41 6.23 -15.96 14.75
CA LYS A 41 5.88 -14.68 15.37
C LYS A 41 6.38 -13.53 14.51
N ALA A 42 5.64 -12.42 14.52
CA ALA A 42 6.03 -11.15 13.92
C ALA A 42 5.72 -10.01 14.91
N VAL A 43 6.47 -8.92 14.89
CA VAL A 43 6.12 -7.73 15.68
C VAL A 43 4.78 -7.16 15.18
N ALA A 44 3.90 -6.72 16.09
CA ALA A 44 2.66 -6.07 15.70
C ALA A 44 2.90 -4.60 15.27
N GLY A 45 2.11 -4.14 14.29
CA GLY A 45 2.18 -2.78 13.76
C GLY A 45 0.99 -1.92 14.17
N CYS A 46 1.16 -0.60 14.24
CA CYS A 46 0.06 0.35 14.47
C CYS A 46 -0.74 0.72 13.21
N ASN A 47 -0.29 0.29 12.03
CA ASN A 47 -0.89 0.58 10.72
C ASN A 47 -1.14 2.06 10.40
N SER A 48 -0.55 2.96 11.17
CA SER A 48 -0.66 4.39 10.93
C SER A 48 0.28 4.79 9.81
N TYR A 49 -0.21 5.59 8.86
CA TYR A 49 0.64 6.20 7.83
C TYR A 49 1.70 7.11 8.43
N ALA A 50 1.47 7.75 9.58
CA ALA A 50 2.45 8.62 10.22
C ALA A 50 3.58 7.86 10.93
N CYS A 51 3.52 6.53 11.02
CA CYS A 51 4.57 5.74 11.66
C CYS A 51 5.65 5.40 10.63
N ASN A 52 6.89 5.84 10.85
CA ASN A 52 8.03 5.57 9.96
C ASN A 52 8.36 4.07 9.81
N ILE A 53 7.86 3.23 10.70
CA ILE A 53 8.02 1.76 10.63
C ILE A 53 6.83 1.10 9.94
N CYS A 54 5.60 1.41 10.37
CA CYS A 54 4.40 0.73 9.87
C CYS A 54 3.86 1.32 8.57
N GLY A 55 4.05 2.62 8.34
CA GLY A 55 3.59 3.34 7.15
C GLY A 55 4.14 2.75 5.85
N PRO A 56 5.47 2.60 5.70
CA PRO A 56 6.07 1.94 4.54
C PRO A 56 5.56 0.51 4.30
N LYS A 57 5.34 -0.26 5.38
CA LYS A 57 4.80 -1.64 5.29
C LYS A 57 3.36 -1.63 4.79
N LYS A 58 2.51 -0.75 5.32
CA LYS A 58 1.12 -0.57 4.87
C LYS A 58 1.06 -0.09 3.41
N ILE A 59 1.96 0.78 3.01
CA ILE A 59 2.10 1.24 1.63
C ILE A 59 2.34 0.07 0.68
N ASN A 60 3.27 -0.83 1.01
CA ASN A 60 3.55 -1.99 0.16
C ASN A 60 2.29 -2.87 -0.04
N GLN A 61 1.46 -2.98 1.01
CA GLN A 61 0.18 -3.67 0.91
C GLN A 61 -0.80 -2.96 -0.02
N ILE A 62 -0.91 -1.63 0.08
CA ILE A 62 -1.75 -0.82 -0.83
C ILE A 62 -1.25 -0.96 -2.27
N VAL A 63 0.07 -1.02 -2.49
CA VAL A 63 0.62 -1.23 -3.82
C VAL A 63 0.22 -2.61 -4.37
N GLY A 64 0.16 -3.65 -3.53
CA GLY A 64 -0.46 -4.93 -3.89
C GLY A 64 -1.93 -4.77 -4.31
N ALA A 65 -2.72 -4.03 -3.51
CA ALA A 65 -4.12 -3.72 -3.84
C ALA A 65 -4.27 -2.95 -5.16
N ILE A 66 -3.37 -2.01 -5.46
CA ILE A 66 -3.35 -1.29 -6.74
C ILE A 66 -3.08 -2.28 -7.88
N ALA A 67 -2.07 -3.14 -7.73
CA ALA A 67 -1.75 -4.16 -8.73
C ALA A 67 -2.94 -5.10 -8.97
N TRP A 68 -3.59 -5.56 -7.90
CA TRP A 68 -4.82 -6.34 -7.97
C TRP A 68 -5.91 -5.59 -8.74
N ALA A 69 -6.23 -4.34 -8.37
CA ALA A 69 -7.26 -3.56 -9.06
C ALA A 69 -6.96 -3.37 -10.56
N GLN A 70 -5.69 -3.23 -10.94
CA GLN A 70 -5.27 -3.18 -12.35
C GLN A 70 -5.53 -4.49 -13.11
N THR A 71 -5.49 -5.66 -12.44
CA THR A 71 -5.83 -6.94 -13.10
C THR A 71 -7.32 -7.03 -13.46
N GLN A 72 -8.17 -6.33 -12.71
CA GLN A 72 -9.63 -6.34 -12.88
C GLN A 72 -10.12 -5.41 -13.99
N ARG A 73 -9.25 -4.60 -14.59
CA ARG A 73 -9.59 -3.61 -15.62
C ARG A 73 -8.75 -3.84 -16.87
N ASP A 74 -9.33 -3.68 -18.06
CA ASP A 74 -8.67 -4.11 -19.30
C ASP A 74 -7.34 -3.38 -19.56
N ARG A 75 -7.25 -2.10 -19.16
CA ARG A 75 -6.08 -1.26 -19.46
C ARG A 75 -5.81 -0.29 -18.33
N SER A 76 -4.56 -0.29 -17.85
CA SER A 76 -4.06 0.69 -16.90
C SER A 76 -2.91 1.48 -17.51
N ARG A 77 -2.78 2.73 -17.07
CA ARG A 77 -1.82 3.69 -17.63
C ARG A 77 -1.08 4.36 -16.48
N PHE A 78 0.23 4.53 -16.63
CA PHE A 78 1.01 5.39 -15.77
C PHE A 78 0.97 6.79 -16.36
N ILE A 79 0.61 7.77 -15.54
CA ILE A 79 0.53 9.18 -15.93
C ILE A 79 1.50 9.95 -15.04
N THR A 80 2.35 10.76 -15.65
CA THR A 80 3.13 11.77 -14.94
C THR A 80 2.62 13.15 -15.34
N LEU A 81 2.18 13.93 -14.35
CA LEU A 81 1.73 15.31 -14.50
C LEU A 81 2.81 16.23 -13.90
N THR A 82 3.51 16.97 -14.74
CA THR A 82 4.65 17.82 -14.34
C THR A 82 4.19 19.23 -13.98
N GLN A 83 4.96 19.96 -13.16
CA GLN A 83 4.61 21.29 -12.64
C GLN A 83 3.25 21.33 -11.91
N ALA A 84 3.03 20.35 -11.04
CA ALA A 84 1.91 20.40 -10.12
C ALA A 84 2.10 21.57 -9.12
N PRO A 85 1.02 22.16 -8.57
CA PRO A 85 1.13 23.16 -7.52
C PRO A 85 1.97 22.65 -6.33
N GLN A 86 2.85 23.48 -5.80
CA GLN A 86 3.66 23.15 -4.62
C GLN A 86 2.79 23.08 -3.35
N ASP A 87 1.79 23.94 -3.24
CA ASP A 87 0.81 23.89 -2.17
C ASP A 87 -0.09 22.64 -2.30
N TRP A 88 -0.24 21.92 -1.18
CA TRP A 88 -0.98 20.66 -1.13
C TRP A 88 -2.45 20.83 -1.51
N ASP A 89 -3.13 21.85 -0.96
CA ASP A 89 -4.56 22.02 -1.17
C ASP A 89 -4.88 22.43 -2.61
N LYS A 90 -4.07 23.33 -3.19
CA LYS A 90 -4.16 23.67 -4.62
C LYS A 90 -3.92 22.45 -5.51
N ARG A 91 -2.92 21.62 -5.20
CA ARG A 91 -2.63 20.40 -5.96
C ARG A 91 -3.79 19.40 -5.87
N ARG A 92 -4.29 19.15 -4.66
CA ARG A 92 -5.43 18.28 -4.41
C ARG A 92 -6.66 18.76 -5.16
N GLN A 93 -6.94 20.06 -5.13
CA GLN A 93 -8.06 20.65 -5.85
C GLN A 93 -7.89 20.49 -7.37
N LYS A 94 -6.70 20.77 -7.92
CA LYS A 94 -6.39 20.55 -9.34
C LYS A 94 -6.59 19.09 -9.77
N MET A 95 -6.18 18.12 -8.94
CA MET A 95 -6.42 16.70 -9.20
C MET A 95 -7.91 16.32 -9.16
N ARG A 96 -8.69 16.91 -8.24
CA ARG A 96 -10.16 16.72 -8.19
C ARG A 96 -10.81 17.27 -9.45
N ASP A 97 -10.40 18.44 -9.91
CA ASP A 97 -10.99 19.09 -11.10
C ASP A 97 -10.59 18.41 -12.40
N LEU A 98 -9.37 17.83 -12.47
CA LEU A 98 -8.97 16.92 -13.53
C LEU A 98 -9.84 15.67 -13.57
N THR A 99 -10.06 15.04 -12.41
CA THR A 99 -10.88 13.82 -12.30
C THR A 99 -12.35 14.10 -12.65
N ARG A 100 -12.92 15.22 -12.20
CA ARG A 100 -14.29 15.63 -12.54
C ARG A 100 -14.45 15.88 -14.04
N TRP A 101 -13.51 16.62 -14.63
CA TRP A 101 -13.51 16.86 -16.07
C TRP A 101 -13.39 15.56 -16.87
N ALA A 102 -12.51 14.64 -16.46
CA ALA A 102 -12.36 13.35 -17.12
C ALA A 102 -13.68 12.55 -17.11
N LYS A 103 -14.40 12.59 -15.97
CA LYS A 103 -15.72 11.94 -15.82
C LYS A 103 -16.82 12.63 -16.62
N SER A 104 -16.77 13.95 -16.81
CA SER A 104 -17.76 14.67 -17.62
C SER A 104 -17.67 14.34 -19.12
N LEU A 105 -16.60 13.67 -19.56
CA LEU A 105 -16.48 13.14 -20.92
C LEU A 105 -17.25 11.82 -21.14
N ASN A 106 -18.11 11.41 -20.18
CA ASN A 106 -18.81 10.13 -20.17
C ASN A 106 -17.86 8.91 -20.29
N LYS A 107 -16.71 9.02 -19.62
CA LYS A 107 -15.66 8.00 -19.60
C LYS A 107 -15.54 7.39 -18.21
N ASP A 108 -15.29 6.09 -18.17
CA ASP A 108 -14.86 5.40 -16.95
C ASP A 108 -13.42 5.84 -16.64
N PHE A 109 -13.24 6.72 -15.66
CA PHE A 109 -11.93 7.26 -15.30
C PHE A 109 -11.73 7.19 -13.79
N GLU A 110 -10.87 6.28 -13.38
CA GLU A 110 -10.45 6.13 -12.00
C GLU A 110 -8.93 6.26 -11.91
N ILE A 111 -8.47 6.91 -10.84
CA ILE A 111 -7.07 7.30 -10.67
C ILE A 111 -6.61 7.08 -9.24
N CYS A 112 -5.39 6.58 -9.07
CA CYS A 112 -4.66 6.53 -7.81
C CYS A 112 -3.32 7.26 -8.01
N TRP A 113 -2.96 8.17 -7.13
CA TRP A 113 -1.82 9.07 -7.33
C TRP A 113 -1.08 9.42 -6.05
N THR A 114 0.18 9.84 -6.23
CA THR A 114 1.07 10.40 -5.22
C THR A 114 1.87 11.55 -5.82
N THR A 115 2.53 12.33 -4.98
CA THR A 115 3.39 13.44 -5.39
C THR A 115 4.84 13.19 -5.01
N GLU A 116 5.74 13.65 -5.86
CA GLU A 116 7.18 13.75 -5.64
C GLU A 116 7.69 15.14 -6.03
N VAL A 117 8.79 15.57 -5.41
CA VAL A 117 9.62 16.69 -5.89
C VAL A 117 10.85 16.12 -6.60
N GLY A 118 11.07 16.50 -7.85
CA GLY A 118 12.22 16.07 -8.63
C GLY A 118 13.51 16.62 -8.05
N LYS A 119 14.43 15.74 -7.60
CA LYS A 119 15.69 16.15 -6.94
C LYS A 119 16.55 17.11 -7.77
N GLN A 120 16.55 16.98 -9.10
CA GLN A 120 17.36 17.80 -10.00
C GLN A 120 16.68 19.10 -10.42
N THR A 121 15.35 19.10 -10.53
CA THR A 121 14.59 20.20 -11.13
C THR A 121 13.83 21.03 -10.10
N GLY A 122 13.66 20.51 -8.86
CA GLY A 122 12.77 21.09 -7.86
C GLY A 122 11.29 21.07 -8.26
N MET A 123 10.95 20.49 -9.42
CA MET A 123 9.57 20.49 -9.92
C MET A 123 8.74 19.47 -9.14
N THR A 124 7.51 19.85 -8.83
CA THR A 124 6.53 18.94 -8.24
C THR A 124 5.86 18.13 -9.35
N HIS A 125 5.90 16.81 -9.23
CA HIS A 125 5.28 15.87 -10.16
C HIS A 125 4.18 15.08 -9.46
N VAL A 126 3.02 14.93 -10.11
CA VAL A 126 2.03 13.92 -9.71
C VAL A 126 2.25 12.68 -10.54
N HIS A 127 2.51 11.56 -9.87
CA HIS A 127 2.57 10.25 -10.48
C HIS A 127 1.28 9.50 -10.20
N ALA A 128 0.62 9.04 -11.24
CA ALA A 128 -0.68 8.44 -11.15
C ALA A 128 -0.79 7.13 -11.93
N VAL A 129 -1.60 6.23 -11.40
CA VAL A 129 -2.13 5.07 -12.07
C VAL A 129 -3.56 5.36 -12.46
N GLN A 130 -3.85 5.35 -13.75
CA GLN A 130 -5.20 5.43 -14.27
C GLN A 130 -5.70 4.05 -14.68
N VAL A 131 -6.97 3.77 -14.39
CA VAL A 131 -7.71 2.61 -14.90
C VAL A 131 -9.01 3.06 -15.56
N GLY A 132 -9.49 2.28 -16.51
CA GLY A 132 -10.67 2.59 -17.33
C GLY A 132 -10.32 3.13 -18.72
N ASP A 133 -11.19 3.98 -19.25
CA ASP A 133 -11.11 4.54 -20.59
C ASP A 133 -9.86 5.38 -20.82
N TYR A 134 -9.39 5.37 -22.07
CA TYR A 134 -8.26 6.20 -22.45
C TYR A 134 -8.68 7.66 -22.59
N ILE A 135 -7.89 8.57 -22.02
CA ILE A 135 -7.92 9.99 -22.38
C ILE A 135 -6.61 10.30 -23.11
N ALA A 136 -6.73 10.89 -24.29
CA ALA A 136 -5.60 11.26 -25.12
C ALA A 136 -4.65 12.19 -24.35
N GLN A 137 -3.34 12.00 -24.53
CA GLN A 137 -2.33 12.80 -23.85
C GLN A 137 -2.50 14.30 -24.15
N ALA A 138 -2.81 14.66 -25.40
CA ALA A 138 -3.05 16.05 -25.79
C ALA A 138 -4.19 16.70 -24.98
N ALA A 139 -5.34 16.01 -24.85
CA ALA A 139 -6.47 16.51 -24.07
C ALA A 139 -6.15 16.61 -22.57
N LEU A 140 -5.42 15.63 -22.02
CA LEU A 140 -4.96 15.69 -20.62
C LEU A 140 -3.95 16.83 -20.40
N GLN A 141 -3.04 17.05 -21.34
CA GLN A 141 -2.03 18.10 -21.29
C GLN A 141 -2.67 19.49 -21.39
N GLU A 142 -3.61 19.68 -22.31
CA GLU A 142 -4.42 20.90 -22.41
C GLU A 142 -5.15 21.19 -21.10
N ARG A 143 -5.84 20.18 -20.54
CA ARG A 143 -6.55 20.32 -19.26
C ARG A 143 -5.61 20.59 -18.09
N TRP A 144 -4.43 19.95 -18.08
CA TRP A 144 -3.47 20.09 -17.00
C TRP A 144 -2.71 21.42 -17.06
N GLY A 145 -2.50 21.97 -18.26
CA GLY A 145 -1.76 23.21 -18.48
C GLY A 145 -0.24 23.08 -18.36
N SER A 146 0.31 21.87 -18.43
CA SER A 146 1.75 21.60 -18.44
C SER A 146 2.03 20.19 -19.00
N ILE A 147 3.29 19.77 -19.02
CA ILE A 147 3.74 18.50 -19.59
C ILE A 147 3.02 17.31 -18.93
N VAL A 148 2.41 16.47 -19.76
CA VAL A 148 1.83 15.19 -19.36
C VAL A 148 2.51 14.07 -20.15
N ASP A 149 2.95 13.03 -19.45
CA ASP A 149 3.49 11.80 -20.03
C ASP A 149 2.57 10.62 -19.68
N ILE A 150 2.11 9.87 -20.68
CA ILE A 150 1.23 8.71 -20.50
C ILE A 150 1.90 7.48 -21.07
N ARG A 151 2.06 6.45 -20.23
CA ARG A 151 2.64 5.17 -20.62
C ARG A 151 1.66 4.04 -20.35
N ALA A 152 1.49 3.16 -21.34
CA ALA A 152 0.74 1.93 -21.14
C ALA A 152 1.45 1.03 -20.12
N VAL A 153 0.71 0.49 -19.16
CA VAL A 153 1.24 -0.49 -18.22
C VAL A 153 1.07 -1.86 -18.85
N ARG A 154 2.18 -2.45 -19.32
CA ARG A 154 2.13 -3.79 -19.89
C ARG A 154 1.78 -4.79 -18.78
N ARG A 155 0.71 -5.56 -18.98
CA ARG A 155 0.35 -6.71 -18.13
C ARG A 155 1.42 -7.79 -18.29
N ASN A 156 2.41 -7.84 -17.41
CA ASN A 156 3.27 -9.01 -17.33
C ASN A 156 2.58 -10.07 -16.47
N LYS A 157 1.92 -11.04 -17.11
CA LYS A 157 1.17 -12.12 -16.44
C LYS A 157 2.04 -12.94 -15.46
N LYS A 158 3.37 -12.99 -15.67
CA LYS A 158 4.32 -13.67 -14.77
C LYS A 158 4.84 -12.80 -13.62
N ALA A 159 4.61 -11.48 -13.64
CA ALA A 159 5.09 -10.55 -12.62
C ALA A 159 4.12 -10.38 -11.43
N VAL A 160 2.90 -10.93 -11.53
CA VAL A 160 1.87 -10.87 -10.47
C VAL A 160 2.34 -11.61 -9.21
N ALA A 161 3.15 -12.67 -9.36
CA ALA A 161 3.65 -13.47 -8.23
C ALA A 161 4.93 -12.91 -7.59
N GLY A 162 5.84 -12.30 -8.36
CA GLY A 162 7.20 -12.02 -7.88
C GLY A 162 7.60 -10.56 -7.73
N TYR A 163 6.96 -9.62 -8.43
CA TYR A 163 7.48 -8.26 -8.47
C TYR A 163 6.42 -7.23 -8.84
N ILE A 164 5.88 -6.62 -7.79
CA ILE A 164 5.24 -5.30 -7.83
C ILE A 164 6.14 -4.26 -8.53
N SER A 165 7.47 -4.44 -8.60
CA SER A 165 8.48 -3.40 -8.89
C SER A 165 8.59 -2.88 -10.34
N LYS A 166 7.90 -3.43 -11.34
CA LYS A 166 8.10 -3.02 -12.76
C LYS A 166 6.85 -2.52 -13.52
N GLY A 167 5.65 -2.63 -12.95
CA GLY A 167 4.41 -2.03 -13.52
C GLY A 167 4.15 -0.61 -12.97
N ALA A 168 2.99 0.01 -13.23
CA ALA A 168 2.68 1.32 -12.62
C ALA A 168 2.57 1.27 -11.09
N ALA A 169 2.10 0.15 -10.51
CA ALA A 169 2.20 -0.12 -9.08
C ALA A 169 3.68 -0.15 -8.62
N GLY A 170 4.60 -0.59 -9.47
CA GLY A 170 6.04 -0.58 -9.24
C GLY A 170 6.72 0.74 -9.51
N ALA A 171 6.20 1.56 -10.42
CA ALA A 171 6.64 2.93 -10.62
C ALA A 171 6.26 3.74 -9.39
N VAL A 172 4.98 3.74 -9.02
CA VAL A 172 4.48 4.34 -7.77
C VAL A 172 5.22 3.74 -6.57
N GLY A 173 5.32 2.42 -6.46
CA GLY A 173 6.06 1.72 -5.41
C GLY A 173 7.56 2.03 -5.38
N LYS A 174 8.22 2.24 -6.51
CA LYS A 174 9.65 2.63 -6.60
C LYS A 174 9.85 4.04 -6.08
N TYR A 175 8.96 4.97 -6.42
CA TYR A 175 8.99 6.32 -5.87
C TYR A 175 8.68 6.33 -4.37
N MET A 176 7.73 5.50 -3.92
CA MET A 176 7.37 5.32 -2.52
C MET A 176 8.45 4.66 -1.66
N THR A 177 9.13 3.64 -2.19
CA THR A 177 10.14 2.85 -1.44
C THR A 177 11.53 3.48 -1.47
N LYS A 178 11.86 4.27 -2.51
CA LYS A 178 13.15 4.95 -2.61
C LYS A 178 13.18 6.23 -1.77
N GLN A 179 12.13 7.06 -1.81
CA GLN A 179 12.07 8.26 -0.97
C GLN A 179 11.64 7.94 0.48
N GLY A 180 10.73 6.97 0.67
CA GLY A 180 10.23 6.59 2.00
C GLY A 180 11.23 5.89 2.93
N LYS A 181 12.47 5.63 2.50
CA LYS A 181 13.53 5.11 3.37
C LYS A 181 14.46 6.19 3.90
N GLU A 182 14.68 7.25 3.14
CA GLU A 182 15.56 8.36 3.53
C GLU A 182 14.75 9.52 4.12
N ASP A 183 13.54 9.78 3.61
CA ASP A 183 12.69 10.86 4.11
C ASP A 183 11.17 10.61 3.99
N TYR A 184 10.70 9.62 4.73
CA TYR A 184 9.28 9.26 4.75
C TYR A 184 8.37 10.39 5.25
N SER A 185 8.82 11.16 6.23
CA SER A 185 8.01 12.19 6.89
C SER A 185 7.82 13.41 5.99
N GLU A 186 8.87 13.86 5.29
CA GLU A 186 8.74 14.95 4.32
C GLU A 186 7.84 14.54 3.16
N TRP A 187 8.02 13.33 2.62
CA TRP A 187 7.17 12.83 1.55
C TRP A 187 5.70 12.70 1.99
N LEU A 188 5.44 12.28 3.23
CA LEU A 188 4.08 12.23 3.76
C LEU A 188 3.47 13.63 3.93
N THR A 189 4.27 14.60 4.37
CA THR A 189 3.87 16.02 4.46
C THR A 189 3.53 16.59 3.09
N LEU A 190 4.36 16.32 2.08
CA LEU A 190 4.11 16.71 0.68
C LEU A 190 2.78 16.21 0.14
N ASN A 191 2.30 15.07 0.65
CA ASN A 191 1.05 14.43 0.26
C ASN A 191 -0.07 14.62 1.31
N GLY A 192 0.01 15.66 2.15
CA GLY A 192 -1.06 16.02 3.08
C GLY A 192 -1.38 14.95 4.13
N GLY A 193 -0.35 14.25 4.63
CA GLY A 193 -0.50 13.26 5.69
C GLY A 193 -0.92 11.86 5.21
N ARG A 194 -1.05 11.64 3.90
CA ARG A 194 -1.36 10.32 3.32
C ARG A 194 -0.40 9.98 2.18
N PRO A 195 -0.01 8.72 2.02
CA PRO A 195 0.95 8.35 0.98
C PRO A 195 0.39 8.36 -0.44
N LEU A 196 -0.92 8.09 -0.55
CA LEU A 196 -1.64 7.88 -1.79
C LEU A 196 -3.03 8.46 -1.68
N HIS A 197 -3.56 8.86 -2.83
CA HIS A 197 -4.91 9.37 -3.00
C HIS A 197 -5.54 8.66 -4.17
N TRP A 198 -6.80 8.24 -4.05
CA TRP A 198 -7.49 7.53 -5.10
C TRP A 198 -8.93 7.97 -5.23
N SER A 199 -9.50 7.75 -6.40
CA SER A 199 -10.93 7.92 -6.65
C SER A 199 -11.73 6.74 -6.09
N ARG A 200 -13.01 6.97 -5.79
CA ARG A 200 -13.85 6.03 -5.03
C ARG A 200 -13.98 4.65 -5.68
N GLN A 201 -14.03 4.58 -7.02
CA GLN A 201 -14.22 3.31 -7.74
C GLN A 201 -12.89 2.70 -8.20
N PHE A 202 -11.75 3.26 -7.80
CA PHE A 202 -10.44 2.75 -8.19
C PHE A 202 -10.25 1.28 -7.79
N PHE A 203 -10.68 0.90 -6.59
CA PHE A 203 -10.67 -0.48 -6.09
C PHE A 203 -12.00 -1.21 -6.36
N ASN A 204 -12.68 -0.88 -7.46
CA ASN A 204 -14.00 -1.45 -7.82
C ASN A 204 -15.05 -1.28 -6.70
N GLY A 205 -15.04 -0.13 -6.03
CA GLY A 205 -15.99 0.20 -4.96
C GLY A 205 -15.61 -0.33 -3.59
N LEU A 206 -14.56 -1.14 -3.47
CA LEU A 206 -14.08 -1.63 -2.17
C LEU A 206 -13.35 -0.54 -1.38
N GLY A 207 -13.42 -0.65 -0.05
CA GLY A 207 -12.49 0.04 0.84
C GLY A 207 -11.06 -0.49 0.62
N VAL A 208 -10.05 0.34 0.93
CA VAL A 208 -8.64 -0.03 0.71
C VAL A 208 -8.23 -1.27 1.49
N ASP A 209 -8.73 -1.45 2.71
CA ASP A 209 -8.39 -2.61 3.55
C ASP A 209 -8.97 -3.90 2.95
N ASP A 210 -10.18 -3.86 2.38
CA ASP A 210 -10.77 -5.00 1.69
C ASP A 210 -10.08 -5.27 0.35
N ALA A 211 -9.65 -4.23 -0.37
CA ALA A 211 -8.83 -4.39 -1.56
C ALA A 211 -7.46 -5.04 -1.26
N ILE A 212 -6.86 -4.72 -0.10
CA ILE A 212 -5.64 -5.39 0.39
C ILE A 212 -5.92 -6.86 0.67
N LYS A 213 -7.02 -7.20 1.37
CA LYS A 213 -7.42 -8.59 1.60
C LYS A 213 -7.60 -9.35 0.28
N GLN A 214 -8.33 -8.77 -0.67
CA GLN A 214 -8.55 -9.36 -1.99
C GLN A 214 -7.25 -9.56 -2.77
N SER A 215 -6.33 -8.59 -2.70
CA SER A 215 -5.00 -8.74 -3.31
C SER A 215 -4.22 -9.91 -2.72
N LYS A 216 -4.32 -10.17 -1.42
CA LYS A 216 -3.65 -11.29 -0.76
C LYS A 216 -4.27 -12.63 -1.14
N LEU A 217 -5.61 -12.72 -1.18
CA LEU A 217 -6.32 -13.94 -1.57
C LEU A 217 -5.99 -14.39 -3.00
N ASN A 218 -5.74 -13.44 -3.90
CA ASN A 218 -5.35 -13.71 -5.28
C ASN A 218 -3.86 -14.03 -5.45
N ASN A 219 -3.09 -14.05 -4.36
CA ASN A 219 -1.69 -14.44 -4.37
C ASN A 219 -1.46 -15.52 -3.31
N PRO A 220 -1.64 -16.81 -3.66
CA PRO A 220 -1.66 -17.91 -2.69
C PRO A 220 -0.33 -18.06 -1.92
N ASP A 221 0.77 -17.54 -2.45
CA ASP A 221 2.06 -17.53 -1.78
C ASP A 221 2.09 -16.61 -0.53
N PHE A 222 1.12 -15.69 -0.39
CA PHE A 222 1.09 -14.69 0.69
C PHE A 222 0.25 -15.07 1.91
N ILE A 223 -0.66 -16.05 1.85
CA ILE A 223 -1.50 -16.43 3.00
C ILE A 223 -1.19 -17.88 3.36
N LYS A 224 -0.08 -18.07 4.09
CA LYS A 224 0.26 -19.38 4.66
C LYS A 224 -0.31 -19.58 6.07
N TYR A 225 -0.61 -18.49 6.77
CA TYR A 225 -0.99 -18.50 8.19
C TYR A 225 -2.11 -17.49 8.46
N THR A 226 -2.99 -17.82 9.39
CA THR A 226 -3.85 -16.86 10.08
C THR A 226 -3.16 -16.39 11.35
N TRP A 227 -3.31 -15.11 11.69
CA TRP A 227 -2.56 -14.51 12.80
C TRP A 227 -3.50 -14.02 13.89
N ARG A 228 -3.17 -14.34 15.14
CA ARG A 228 -3.76 -13.70 16.32
C ARG A 228 -2.77 -12.70 16.91
N GLU A 229 -3.32 -11.69 17.55
CA GLU A 229 -2.53 -10.75 18.33
C GLU A 229 -2.36 -11.28 19.76
N ALA A 230 -1.18 -11.08 20.32
CA ALA A 230 -0.86 -11.46 21.69
C ALA A 230 0.08 -10.45 22.34
N ARG A 231 -0.04 -10.22 23.64
CA ARG A 231 0.97 -9.43 24.35
C ARG A 231 2.22 -10.27 24.61
N VAL A 232 3.38 -9.62 24.65
CA VAL A 232 4.68 -10.30 24.85
C VAL A 232 4.73 -11.03 26.20
N ASP A 233 4.20 -10.42 27.26
CA ASP A 233 4.16 -10.99 28.61
C ASP A 233 3.26 -12.26 28.70
N GLU A 234 2.11 -12.23 28.04
CA GLU A 234 1.21 -13.38 27.92
C GLU A 234 1.89 -14.54 27.18
N GLU A 235 2.59 -14.24 26.08
CA GLU A 235 3.27 -15.23 25.27
C GLU A 235 4.47 -15.87 25.98
N LEU A 236 5.23 -15.11 26.76
CA LEU A 236 6.32 -15.65 27.57
C LEU A 236 5.79 -16.62 28.63
N THR A 237 4.65 -16.29 29.25
CA THR A 237 3.99 -17.14 30.23
C THR A 237 3.52 -18.45 29.60
N TRP A 238 2.88 -18.37 28.42
CA TRP A 238 2.45 -19.56 27.68
C TRP A 238 3.63 -20.45 27.27
N MET A 239 4.73 -19.86 26.78
CA MET A 239 5.93 -20.62 26.40
C MET A 239 6.58 -21.33 27.59
N ALA A 240 6.66 -20.67 28.75
CA ALA A 240 7.18 -21.28 29.97
C ALA A 240 6.34 -22.50 30.41
N ALA A 241 5.00 -22.39 30.35
CA ALA A 241 4.09 -23.50 30.66
C ALA A 241 4.25 -24.69 29.70
N GLN A 242 4.45 -24.43 28.40
CA GLN A 242 4.70 -25.49 27.41
C GLN A 242 6.03 -26.21 27.68
N ILE A 243 7.09 -25.48 28.03
CA ILE A 243 8.40 -26.07 28.38
C ILE A 243 8.25 -26.99 29.60
N GLU A 244 7.50 -26.54 30.61
CA GLU A 244 7.29 -27.33 31.82
C GLU A 244 6.45 -28.59 31.55
N ALA A 245 5.39 -28.50 30.77
CA ALA A 245 4.57 -29.65 30.36
C ALA A 245 5.38 -30.70 29.56
N VAL A 246 6.32 -30.28 28.73
CA VAL A 246 7.20 -31.21 28.00
C VAL A 246 8.21 -31.89 28.94
N ARG A 247 8.64 -31.21 30.01
CA ARG A 247 9.52 -31.81 31.02
C ARG A 247 8.82 -32.88 31.84
N THR A 248 7.56 -32.65 32.22
CA THR A 248 6.80 -33.58 33.06
C THR A 248 6.40 -34.88 32.37
N VAL A 249 6.24 -34.90 31.04
CA VAL A 249 5.93 -36.12 30.26
C VAL A 249 7.13 -37.05 30.07
N LYS A 250 8.35 -36.60 30.37
CA LYS A 250 9.60 -37.38 30.20
C LYS A 250 10.12 -38.03 31.49
N LEU A 251 9.38 -37.92 32.59
CA LEU A 251 9.66 -38.58 33.88
C LEU A 251 8.67 -39.73 34.08
#